data_AF-A0A1C5GT38-F1
#
_entry.id   AF-A0A1C5GT38-F1
#
_cell.length_a   1.000
_cell.length_b   1.000
_cell.length_c   1.000
_cell.angle_alpha   90.00
_cell.angle_beta   90.00
_cell.angle_gamma   90.00
#
_symmetry.space_group_name_H-M   'P 1'
#
loop_
_entity.id
_entity.type
_entity.pdbx_description
1 polymer ?
#
loop_
_entity_poly.entity_id
_entity_poly.type
_entity_poly.pdbx_seq_one_letter_code
_entity_poly.pdbx_strand_id
1 'polypeptide(L)'
;MALVLPLLLLLVFGIIDFGRLLNQQVTVTEAAREGARVASFGGDPTPRARLVAGDDVQVALNQRCSGPDLTRDAEVTVTHRFTFVTPVGLLGAGFDGAVTLTGRGVMPCQ
;
A
#
# COMPACT_ATOMS: atom_id res chain seq x y z
N MET A 1 -19.01 -36.44 -6.17
CA MET A 1 -19.19 -35.03 -5.74
C MET A 1 -18.12 -34.59 -4.73
N ALA A 2 -16.84 -34.95 -4.92
CA ALA A 2 -15.77 -34.58 -3.96
C ALA A 2 -14.97 -33.33 -4.40
N LEU A 3 -15.06 -32.94 -5.68
CA LEU A 3 -14.30 -31.83 -6.26
C LEU A 3 -14.99 -30.46 -6.16
N VAL A 4 -16.29 -30.42 -5.87
CA VAL A 4 -17.05 -29.16 -5.78
C VAL A 4 -16.71 -28.41 -4.50
N LEU A 5 -16.58 -29.13 -3.38
CA LEU A 5 -16.20 -28.56 -2.09
C LEU A 5 -14.82 -27.84 -2.12
N PRO A 6 -13.72 -28.47 -2.59
CA PRO A 6 -12.43 -27.80 -2.65
C PRO A 6 -12.41 -26.63 -3.63
N LEU A 7 -13.16 -26.70 -4.74
CA LEU A 7 -13.28 -25.60 -5.69
C LEU A 7 -13.99 -24.37 -5.07
N LEU A 8 -15.07 -24.61 -4.33
CA LEU A 8 -15.78 -23.53 -3.62
C LEU A 8 -14.92 -22.89 -2.54
N LEU A 9 -14.16 -23.69 -1.77
CA LEU A 9 -13.25 -23.18 -0.75
C LEU A 9 -12.15 -22.31 -1.37
N LEU A 10 -11.55 -22.75 -2.48
CA LEU A 10 -10.56 -21.96 -3.19
C LEU A 10 -11.12 -20.62 -3.66
N LEU A 11 -12.34 -20.62 -4.23
CA LEU A 11 -12.99 -19.40 -4.71
C LEU A 11 -13.31 -18.44 -3.56
N VAL A 12 -13.82 -18.93 -2.44
CA VAL A 12 -14.11 -18.10 -1.25
C VAL A 12 -12.84 -17.52 -0.65
N PHE A 13 -11.80 -18.34 -0.46
CA PHE A 13 -10.52 -17.86 0.06
C PHE A 13 -9.86 -16.85 -0.87
N GLY A 14 -9.91 -17.07 -2.19
CA GLY A 14 -9.43 -16.12 -3.20
C GLY A 14 -10.15 -14.77 -3.12
N ILE A 15 -11.48 -14.77 -2.95
CA ILE A 15 -12.25 -13.52 -2.83
C ILE A 15 -11.90 -12.77 -1.53
N ILE A 16 -11.75 -13.48 -0.41
CA ILE A 16 -11.41 -12.86 0.88
C ILE A 16 -10.04 -12.17 0.81
N ASP A 17 -9.03 -12.85 0.30
CA ASP A 17 -7.69 -12.28 0.18
C ASP A 17 -7.64 -11.14 -0.84
N PHE A 18 -8.35 -11.28 -1.97
CA PHE A 18 -8.46 -10.21 -2.95
C PHE A 18 -9.12 -8.96 -2.36
N GLY A 19 -10.20 -9.12 -1.60
CA GLY A 19 -10.87 -8.01 -0.91
C GLY A 19 -9.96 -7.31 0.10
N ARG A 20 -9.18 -8.07 0.87
CA ARG A 20 -8.20 -7.51 1.83
C ARG A 20 -7.05 -6.80 1.12
N LEU A 21 -6.54 -7.38 0.04
CA LEU A 21 -5.47 -6.79 -0.77
C LEU A 21 -5.91 -5.45 -1.37
N LEU A 22 -7.11 -5.38 -1.94
CA LEU A 22 -7.67 -4.14 -2.48
C LEU A 22 -7.84 -3.07 -1.40
N ASN A 23 -8.38 -3.44 -0.24
CA ASN A 23 -8.54 -2.50 0.87
C ASN A 23 -7.19 -1.88 1.26
N GLN A 24 -6.16 -2.72 1.43
CA GLN A 24 -4.81 -2.27 1.77
C GLN A 24 -4.19 -1.42 0.66
N GLN A 25 -4.40 -1.77 -0.62
CA GLN A 25 -3.93 -0.96 -1.74
C GLN A 25 -4.54 0.45 -1.72
N VAL A 26 -5.83 0.57 -1.43
CA VAL A 26 -6.50 1.87 -1.28
C VAL A 26 -5.89 2.65 -0.12
N THR A 27 -5.77 2.04 1.07
CA THR A 27 -5.17 2.69 2.24
C THR A 27 -3.75 3.19 1.98
N VAL A 28 -2.90 2.39 1.33
CA VAL A 28 -1.51 2.77 0.97
C VAL A 28 -1.48 3.94 0.00
N THR A 29 -2.39 4.00 -0.98
CA THR A 29 -2.48 5.14 -1.90
C THR A 29 -2.98 6.41 -1.22
N GLU A 30 -3.92 6.30 -0.30
CA GLU A 30 -4.41 7.43 0.51
C GLU A 30 -3.30 7.97 1.43
N ALA A 31 -2.59 7.07 2.11
CA ALA A 31 -1.43 7.42 2.93
C ALA A 31 -0.34 8.14 2.13
N ALA A 32 -0.08 7.72 0.88
CA ALA A 32 0.88 8.38 0.02
C ALA A 32 0.44 9.81 -0.36
N ARG A 33 -0.84 10.03 -0.63
CA ARG A 33 -1.39 11.37 -0.91
C ARG A 33 -1.36 12.27 0.32
N GLU A 34 -1.71 11.75 1.48
CA GLU A 34 -1.65 12.51 2.74
C GLU A 34 -0.20 12.83 3.11
N GLY A 35 0.73 11.89 2.88
CA GLY A 35 2.16 12.14 2.99
C GLY A 35 2.64 13.24 2.03
N ALA A 36 2.24 13.18 0.75
CA ALA A 36 2.60 14.19 -0.24
C ALA A 36 2.10 15.60 0.13
N ARG A 37 0.90 15.72 0.72
CA ARG A 37 0.36 16.99 1.24
C ARG A 37 1.21 17.56 2.37
N VAL A 38 1.77 16.71 3.24
CA VAL A 38 2.62 17.18 4.34
C VAL A 38 3.99 17.57 3.80
N ALA A 39 4.52 16.78 2.87
CA ALA A 39 5.78 17.04 2.19
C ALA A 39 5.73 18.31 1.32
N SER A 40 4.56 18.69 0.79
CA SER A 40 4.40 19.94 0.02
C SER A 40 4.61 21.20 0.85
N PHE A 41 4.39 21.13 2.17
CA PHE A 41 4.69 22.20 3.13
C PHE A 41 6.07 22.03 3.80
N GLY A 42 6.91 21.12 3.32
CA GLY A 42 8.23 20.83 3.90
C GLY A 42 8.19 20.02 5.21
N GLY A 43 7.04 19.46 5.57
CA GLY A 43 6.90 18.57 6.73
C GLY A 43 7.37 17.15 6.46
N ASP A 44 7.59 16.38 7.53
CA ASP A 44 7.90 14.95 7.43
C ASP A 44 6.62 14.14 7.12
N PRO A 45 6.54 13.44 5.97
CA PRO A 45 5.38 12.64 5.59
C PRO A 45 5.27 11.33 6.37
N THR A 46 6.35 10.84 7.01
CA THR A 46 6.37 9.53 7.67
C THR A 46 5.35 9.36 8.79
N PRO A 47 5.20 10.27 9.79
CA PRO A 47 4.20 10.09 10.84
C PRO A 47 2.77 10.14 10.29
N ARG A 48 2.53 10.94 9.27
CA ARG A 48 1.19 11.13 8.68
C ARG A 48 0.78 9.95 7.82
N ALA A 49 1.69 9.43 7.00
CA ALA A 49 1.45 8.22 6.23
C ALA A 49 1.23 6.99 7.15
N ARG A 50 1.95 6.88 8.26
CA ARG A 50 1.77 5.79 9.25
C ARG A 50 0.45 5.87 10.02
N LEU A 51 -0.05 7.07 10.31
CA LEU A 51 -1.38 7.21 10.92
C LEU A 51 -2.51 6.67 10.02
N VAL A 52 -2.31 6.70 8.70
CA VAL A 52 -3.31 6.22 7.73
C VAL A 52 -3.09 4.74 7.40
N ALA A 53 -1.87 4.34 7.07
CA ALA A 53 -1.57 2.98 6.59
C ALA A 53 -1.06 2.00 7.68
N GLY A 54 -0.82 2.47 8.90
CA GLY A 54 -0.27 1.67 10.00
C GLY A 54 1.25 1.76 10.12
N ASP A 55 1.79 1.11 11.15
CA ASP A 55 3.22 1.19 11.50
C ASP A 55 4.13 0.36 10.59
N ASP A 56 3.63 -0.70 9.96
CA ASP A 56 4.41 -1.66 9.14
C ASP A 56 4.65 -1.15 7.70
N VAL A 57 4.76 0.16 7.55
CA VAL A 57 4.78 0.83 6.25
C VAL A 57 6.11 1.57 6.07
N GLN A 58 6.75 1.32 4.93
CA GLN A 58 7.94 2.04 4.50
C GLN A 58 7.53 3.27 3.70
N VAL A 59 7.99 4.44 4.12
CA VAL A 59 7.69 5.71 3.46
C VAL A 59 8.98 6.26 2.87
N ALA A 60 9.01 6.41 1.55
CA ALA A 60 10.13 6.98 0.82
C ALA A 60 9.76 8.37 0.28
N LEU A 61 10.60 9.35 0.59
CA LEU A 61 10.56 10.68 -0.02
C LEU A 61 11.40 10.67 -1.28
N ASN A 62 10.74 10.67 -2.44
CA ASN A 62 11.43 10.76 -3.73
C ASN A 62 11.83 12.20 -4.02
N GLN A 63 10.94 13.15 -3.71
CA GLN A 63 11.20 14.58 -3.85
C GLN A 63 10.61 15.35 -2.68
N ARG A 64 11.38 16.30 -2.17
CA ARG A 64 11.02 17.18 -1.04
C ARG A 64 11.05 18.62 -1.51
N CYS A 65 10.10 19.41 -1.03
CA CYS A 65 10.12 20.86 -1.20
C CYS A 65 11.25 21.43 -0.32
N SER A 66 12.41 21.67 -0.93
CA SER A 66 13.60 22.17 -0.24
C SER A 66 14.26 23.24 -1.11
N GLY A 67 14.14 24.50 -0.69
CA GLY A 67 14.72 25.66 -1.38
C GLY A 67 13.67 26.50 -2.14
N PRO A 68 14.11 27.48 -2.96
CA PRO A 68 13.23 28.41 -3.67
C PRO A 68 12.46 27.79 -4.85
N ASP A 69 12.72 26.52 -5.18
CA ASP A 69 12.06 25.78 -6.25
C ASP A 69 10.67 25.30 -5.81
N LEU A 70 9.71 26.22 -5.73
CA LEU A 70 8.27 25.94 -5.58
C LEU A 70 7.63 25.39 -6.88
N THR A 71 8.42 25.21 -7.94
CA THR A 71 7.98 24.69 -9.25
C THR A 71 8.03 23.17 -9.35
N ARG A 72 8.51 22.47 -8.31
CA ARG A 72 8.57 20.99 -8.26
C ARG A 72 7.38 20.42 -7.49
N ASP A 73 7.12 19.13 -7.72
CA ASP A 73 6.11 18.37 -6.98
C ASP A 73 6.76 17.63 -5.80
N ALA A 74 6.13 17.65 -4.64
CA ALA A 74 6.44 16.75 -3.54
C ALA A 74 5.95 15.35 -3.89
N GLU A 75 6.86 14.37 -3.90
CA GLU A 75 6.55 12.99 -4.21
C GLU A 75 6.86 12.07 -3.03
N VAL A 76 5.83 11.34 -2.60
CA VAL A 76 5.91 10.36 -1.52
C VAL A 76 5.47 9.00 -2.04
N THR A 77 6.33 7.99 -1.85
CA THR A 77 6.02 6.59 -2.14
C THR A 77 5.88 5.85 -0.82
N VAL A 78 4.79 5.10 -0.69
CA VAL A 78 4.45 4.32 0.48
C VAL A 78 4.40 2.85 0.08
N THR A 79 5.17 2.03 0.78
CA THR A 79 5.31 0.59 0.50
C THR A 79 4.89 -0.21 1.72
N HIS A 80 4.00 -1.16 1.54
CA HIS A 80 3.51 -2.05 2.59
C HIS A 80 3.65 -3.50 2.17
N ARG A 81 4.05 -4.38 3.09
CA ARG A 81 4.16 -5.82 2.83
C ARG A 81 2.86 -6.49 3.22
N PHE A 82 2.03 -6.82 2.23
CA PHE A 82 0.79 -7.54 2.48
C PHE A 82 1.04 -9.04 2.57
N THR A 83 0.71 -9.65 3.70
CA THR A 83 0.71 -11.11 3.86
C THR A 83 -0.70 -11.67 3.69
N PHE A 84 -0.83 -12.72 2.87
CA PHE A 84 -2.09 -13.42 2.72
C PHE A 84 -2.46 -14.13 4.02
N VAL A 85 -3.74 -14.07 4.39
CA VAL A 85 -4.23 -14.75 5.61
C VAL A 85 -4.70 -16.16 5.29
N THR A 86 -5.17 -16.42 4.07
CA THR A 86 -5.53 -17.79 3.71
C THR A 86 -4.28 -18.56 3.26
N PRO A 87 -4.12 -19.83 3.69
CA PRO A 87 -2.97 -20.66 3.31
C PRO A 87 -3.08 -21.18 1.87
N VAL A 88 -3.68 -20.43 0.94
CA VAL A 88 -3.73 -20.78 -0.49
C VAL A 88 -2.33 -20.89 -1.11
N GLY A 89 -1.34 -20.16 -0.57
CA GLY A 89 0.08 -20.31 -0.94
C GLY A 89 0.67 -21.68 -0.57
N LEU A 90 0.18 -22.31 0.50
CA LEU A 90 0.57 -23.65 0.93
C LEU A 90 -0.09 -24.76 0.08
N LEU A 91 -1.21 -24.46 -0.59
CA LEU A 91 -1.95 -25.39 -1.46
C LEU A 91 -1.41 -25.45 -2.90
N GLY A 92 -0.18 -24.95 -3.15
CA GLY A 92 0.49 -25.08 -4.45
C GLY A 92 0.05 -24.08 -5.52
N ALA A 93 -0.74 -23.05 -5.16
CA ALA A 93 -1.17 -22.00 -6.09
C ALA A 93 -0.10 -20.91 -6.36
N GLY A 94 1.12 -21.06 -5.84
CA GLY A 94 2.31 -20.32 -6.32
C GLY A 94 2.48 -18.88 -5.84
N PHE A 95 1.71 -18.42 -4.86
CA PHE A 95 1.92 -17.10 -4.25
C PHE A 95 2.78 -17.26 -2.99
N ASP A 96 4.03 -16.81 -3.07
CA ASP A 96 5.02 -16.81 -1.99
C ASP A 96 4.64 -15.82 -0.87
N GLY A 97 3.55 -16.13 -0.12
CA GLY A 97 3.15 -15.62 1.20
C GLY A 97 2.95 -14.10 1.41
N ALA A 98 3.60 -13.25 0.62
CA ALA A 98 3.67 -11.82 0.80
C ALA A 98 3.77 -11.11 -0.56
N VAL A 99 2.93 -10.10 -0.76
CA VAL A 99 2.95 -9.20 -1.91
C VAL A 99 3.26 -7.80 -1.41
N THR A 100 4.19 -7.10 -2.04
CA THR A 100 4.48 -5.71 -1.73
C THR A 100 3.49 -4.81 -2.45
N LEU A 101 2.72 -4.03 -1.69
CA LEU A 101 1.81 -3.00 -2.19
C LEU A 101 2.53 -1.66 -2.17
N THR A 102 2.42 -0.92 -3.26
CA THR A 102 3.03 0.41 -3.39
C THR A 102 1.98 1.44 -3.79
N GLY A 103 2.06 2.61 -3.16
CA GLY A 103 1.21 3.77 -3.45
C GLY A 103 2.07 5.01 -3.62
N ARG A 104 1.75 5.82 -4.62
CA ARG A 104 2.45 7.05 -4.95
C ARG A 104 1.51 8.24 -4.81
N GLY A 105 1.93 9.24 -4.04
CA GLY A 105 1.26 10.53 -3.91
C GLY A 105 2.15 11.64 -4.44
N VAL A 106 1.55 12.55 -5.22
CA VAL A 106 2.21 13.76 -5.73
C VAL A 106 1.34 14.98 -5.46
N MET A 107 1.95 16.06 -4.98
CA MET A 107 1.31 17.36 -4.76
C MET A 107 2.28 18.48 -5.14
N PRO A 108 1.82 19.60 -5.72
CA PRO A 108 2.69 20.74 -6.01
C PRO A 108 3.21 21.38 -4.72
N CYS A 109 4.47 21.84 -4.71
CA CYS A 109 5.02 22.59 -3.59
C CYS A 109 4.28 23.94 -3.41
N GLN A 110 4.09 24.36 -2.15
CA GLN A 110 3.48 25.64 -1.78
C GLN A 110 4.37 26.44 -0.83
#